data_AF-A0A1Y3EFN0-F1
#
_entry.id   AF-A0A1Y3EFN0-F1
#
_cell.length_a   1.000
_cell.length_b   1.000
_cell.length_c   1.000
_cell.angle_alpha   90.00
_cell.angle_beta   90.00
_cell.angle_gamma   90.00
#
_symmetry.space_group_name_H-M   'P 1'
#
loop_
_entity.id
_entity.type
_entity.pdbx_description
1 polymer ?
#
loop_
_entity_poly.entity_id
_entity_poly.type
_entity_poly.pdbx_seq_one_letter_code
_entity_poly.pdbx_strand_id
1 'polypeptide(L)'
;MSTKLNCLQAEIPYTSYTIVRMRKKVKVLGKLFMDKLIHCRRSFGSYLVLDEEKNHVGIFKPKDEEEYATRNPSWMGYFQKMFRLRCPRRGCILANQAYLSEVGASIVDEYLDLKIVPKTKVAYLASPTFNYSSAEKRKAEQQRERISGVNLPDKVGSLQCVVEGFQPCTFWLKEFASKKLLDNKLQYELQLLFERVIILDYIIRNTNRTAENLLISYNDTRRGDENYAINMAAVDNRYAFPYRHPRRRRPY
;
A
#
# COMPACT_ATOMS: atom_id res chain seq x y z
N MET A 1 7.46 -36.09 31.21
CA MET A 1 7.83 -36.85 29.99
C MET A 1 7.44 -35.99 28.80
N SER A 2 8.37 -35.21 28.25
CA SER A 2 9.05 -35.47 26.95
C SER A 2 8.02 -35.64 25.80
N THR A 3 7.96 -34.83 24.74
CA THR A 3 9.04 -34.47 23.82
C THR A 3 8.67 -33.31 22.86
N LYS A 4 9.58 -32.32 22.77
CA LYS A 4 10.19 -31.63 21.59
C LYS A 4 9.48 -31.48 20.23
N LEU A 5 9.53 -30.25 19.67
CA LEU A 5 10.11 -29.80 18.37
C LEU A 5 9.52 -28.41 18.03
N ASN A 6 10.21 -27.28 18.22
CA ASN A 6 11.35 -26.68 17.49
C ASN A 6 10.91 -25.57 16.52
N CYS A 7 11.54 -24.41 16.74
CA CYS A 7 11.92 -23.33 15.82
C CYS A 7 11.25 -23.26 14.44
N LEU A 8 10.64 -22.12 14.12
CA LEU A 8 11.08 -21.26 13.02
C LEU A 8 10.31 -19.92 13.01
N GLN A 9 11.11 -18.87 12.79
CA GLN A 9 10.74 -17.51 12.40
C GLN A 9 10.14 -16.61 13.47
N ALA A 10 11.03 -15.81 14.07
CA ALA A 10 10.72 -14.52 14.66
C ALA A 10 9.87 -13.70 13.67
N GLU A 11 8.56 -13.68 13.94
CA GLU A 11 7.67 -12.67 13.41
C GLU A 11 8.20 -11.33 13.90
N ILE A 12 8.35 -10.36 12.99
CA ILE A 12 8.42 -8.96 13.37
C ILE A 12 7.27 -8.76 14.36
N PRO A 13 7.50 -8.24 15.58
CA PRO A 13 6.45 -8.07 16.55
C PRO A 13 5.51 -7.00 15.99
N TYR A 14 4.51 -7.45 15.23
CA TYR A 14 3.26 -6.74 15.08
C TYR A 14 2.73 -6.69 16.50
N THR A 15 2.99 -5.57 17.15
CA THR A 15 2.45 -5.20 18.45
C THR A 15 1.00 -5.66 18.49
N SER A 16 0.71 -6.39 19.56
CA SER A 16 -0.52 -7.10 19.86
C SER A 16 -1.76 -6.20 19.78
N TYR A 17 -2.24 -5.94 18.58
CA TYR A 17 -3.53 -5.32 18.30
C TYR A 17 -4.08 -5.95 17.04
N THR A 18 -5.12 -6.76 17.25
CA THR A 18 -6.08 -7.28 16.27
C THR A 18 -5.54 -7.36 14.83
N ILE A 19 -4.83 -8.44 14.51
CA ILE A 19 -4.78 -8.93 13.14
C ILE A 19 -6.25 -9.09 12.73
N VAL A 20 -6.79 -8.11 11.99
CA VAL A 20 -8.06 -8.26 11.30
C VAL A 20 -7.88 -9.51 10.46
N ARG A 21 -8.49 -10.61 10.91
CA ARG A 21 -8.27 -11.94 10.38
C ARG A 21 -8.73 -11.92 8.92
N MET A 22 -7.80 -11.62 8.02
CA MET A 22 -8.06 -11.31 6.62
C MET A 22 -8.44 -12.60 5.87
N ARG A 23 -9.66 -13.10 6.09
CA ARG A 23 -10.23 -14.27 5.40
C ARG A 23 -10.66 -13.90 3.98
N LYS A 24 -10.77 -14.94 3.14
CA LYS A 24 -10.91 -15.00 1.66
C LYS A 24 -12.01 -14.13 1.01
N LYS A 25 -12.79 -13.35 1.76
CA LYS A 25 -13.63 -12.23 1.31
C LYS A 25 -13.65 -11.20 2.44
N VAL A 26 -13.04 -10.03 2.23
CA VAL A 26 -13.04 -8.96 3.24
C VAL A 26 -14.38 -8.22 3.14
N LYS A 27 -15.37 -8.68 3.91
CA LYS A 27 -16.50 -7.86 4.34
C LYS A 27 -16.17 -7.45 5.77
N VAL A 28 -15.72 -6.21 5.97
CA VAL A 28 -15.39 -5.76 7.32
C VAL A 28 -16.69 -5.62 8.11
N LEU A 29 -16.78 -6.35 9.22
CA LEU A 29 -18.00 -6.54 10.01
C LEU A 29 -18.11 -5.56 11.20
N GLY A 30 -17.27 -4.51 11.26
CA GLY A 30 -17.29 -3.47 12.28
C GLY A 30 -17.49 -2.07 11.70
N LYS A 31 -17.76 -1.07 12.55
CA LYS A 31 -17.87 0.33 12.11
C LYS A 31 -16.48 0.88 11.82
N LEU A 32 -16.03 0.78 10.57
CA LEU A 32 -14.81 1.46 10.15
C LEU A 32 -15.09 2.92 9.80
N PHE A 33 -14.23 3.81 10.27
CA PHE A 33 -14.20 5.20 9.82
C PHE A 33 -13.18 5.39 8.72
N MET A 34 -13.46 6.30 7.78
CA MET A 34 -12.65 6.48 6.58
C MET A 34 -12.33 7.95 6.37
N ASP A 35 -11.08 8.32 6.59
CA ASP A 35 -10.62 9.68 6.38
C ASP A 35 -9.89 9.80 5.06
N LYS A 36 -10.16 10.87 4.31
CA LYS A 36 -9.48 11.13 3.05
C LYS A 36 -8.05 11.57 3.35
N LEU A 37 -7.05 10.90 2.77
CA LEU A 37 -5.65 11.33 2.89
C LEU A 37 -5.44 12.59 2.04
N ILE A 38 -5.59 13.76 2.67
CA ILE A 38 -5.38 15.08 2.02
C ILE A 38 -3.88 15.40 1.89
N HIS A 39 -3.02 14.77 2.70
CA HIS A 39 -1.61 15.13 2.81
C HIS A 39 -0.75 14.72 1.59
N CYS A 40 -1.20 13.75 0.78
CA CYS A 40 -0.48 13.38 -0.44
C CYS A 40 -0.99 14.21 -1.63
N ARG A 41 -0.39 15.38 -1.88
CA ARG A 41 -0.66 16.29 -3.02
C ARG A 41 -0.64 15.61 -4.41
N ARG A 42 -0.29 14.32 -4.52
CA ARG A 42 -0.11 13.58 -5.78
C ARG A 42 -1.06 12.40 -6.02
N SER A 43 -1.91 12.00 -5.07
CA SER A 43 -2.87 10.90 -5.31
C SER A 43 -4.28 11.24 -4.85
N PHE A 44 -5.10 11.68 -5.79
CA PHE A 44 -6.55 11.61 -5.64
C PHE A 44 -6.94 10.12 -5.49
N GLY A 45 -7.82 9.79 -4.53
CA GLY A 45 -8.38 8.44 -4.38
C GLY A 45 -7.64 7.48 -3.43
N SER A 46 -7.02 7.97 -2.35
CA SER A 46 -6.52 7.12 -1.24
C SER A 46 -7.18 7.51 0.08
N TYR A 47 -7.62 6.52 0.85
CA TYR A 47 -8.38 6.68 2.08
C TYR A 47 -7.68 5.95 3.23
N LEU A 48 -7.61 6.59 4.38
CA LEU A 48 -7.12 5.98 5.61
C LEU A 48 -8.29 5.30 6.31
N VAL A 49 -8.13 4.01 6.58
CA VAL A 49 -9.08 3.15 7.27
C VAL A 49 -8.76 3.18 8.75
N LEU A 50 -9.74 3.56 9.55
CA LEU A 50 -9.65 3.66 11.00
C LEU A 50 -10.56 2.64 11.66
N ASP A 51 -10.09 2.10 12.79
CA ASP A 51 -10.90 1.25 13.66
C ASP A 51 -11.92 2.06 14.47
N GLU A 52 -12.77 1.38 15.24
CA GLU A 52 -13.73 2.00 16.18
C GLU A 52 -13.03 2.90 17.21
N GLU A 53 -11.82 2.51 17.62
CA GLU A 53 -10.94 3.26 18.52
C GLU A 53 -10.17 4.39 17.82
N LYS A 54 -10.42 4.63 16.52
CA LYS A 54 -9.73 5.61 15.65
C LYS A 54 -8.24 5.31 15.41
N ASN A 55 -7.80 4.08 15.66
CA ASN A 55 -6.45 3.63 15.32
C ASN A 55 -6.30 3.41 13.80
N HIS A 56 -5.11 3.65 13.26
CA HIS A 56 -4.83 3.50 11.83
C HIS A 56 -4.68 2.02 11.44
N VAL A 57 -5.66 1.46 10.74
CA VAL A 57 -5.68 0.03 10.37
C VAL A 57 -5.05 -0.20 8.99
N GLY A 58 -5.38 0.65 8.03
CA GLY A 58 -5.04 0.38 6.64
C GLY A 58 -5.21 1.59 5.72
N ILE A 59 -4.66 1.48 4.52
CA ILE A 59 -4.87 2.43 3.42
C ILE A 59 -5.70 1.71 2.36
N PHE A 60 -6.86 2.27 2.05
CA PHE A 60 -7.75 1.78 1.01
C PHE A 60 -7.68 2.65 -0.25
N LYS A 61 -7.51 2.01 -1.41
CA LYS A 61 -7.44 2.67 -2.72
C LYS A 61 -8.51 2.08 -3.65
N PRO A 62 -9.67 2.74 -3.81
CA PRO A 62 -10.73 2.24 -4.68
C PRO A 62 -10.34 2.34 -6.15
N LYS A 63 -10.66 1.29 -6.91
CA LYS A 63 -10.43 1.18 -8.36
C LYS A 63 -11.01 2.37 -9.13
N ASP A 64 -12.24 2.76 -8.80
CA ASP A 64 -12.98 3.78 -9.56
C ASP A 64 -12.42 5.21 -9.42
N GLU A 65 -11.46 5.43 -8.52
CA GLU A 65 -10.85 6.74 -8.25
C GLU A 65 -9.38 6.82 -8.65
N GLU A 66 -8.82 5.78 -9.29
CA GLU A 66 -7.44 5.75 -9.79
C GLU A 66 -7.18 6.83 -10.86
N GLU A 67 -5.91 7.18 -11.10
CA GLU A 67 -5.51 8.25 -12.05
C GLU A 67 -6.14 8.14 -13.45
N TYR A 68 -6.37 6.91 -13.92
CA TYR A 68 -6.97 6.60 -15.22
C TYR A 68 -8.41 6.08 -15.13
N ALA A 69 -9.01 6.10 -13.93
CA ALA A 69 -10.38 5.66 -13.75
C ALA A 69 -11.37 6.67 -14.34
N THR A 70 -12.52 6.16 -14.77
CA THR A 70 -13.58 6.95 -15.42
C THR A 70 -14.06 8.13 -14.56
N ARG A 71 -13.86 8.09 -13.24
CA ARG A 71 -14.34 9.08 -12.27
C ARG A 71 -13.23 9.92 -11.62
N ASN A 72 -12.00 9.88 -12.12
CA ASN A 72 -10.93 10.73 -11.61
C ASN A 72 -10.99 12.15 -12.24
N PRO A 73 -11.13 13.22 -11.45
CA PRO A 73 -11.26 14.60 -11.95
C PRO A 73 -9.94 15.21 -12.46
N SER A 74 -8.85 14.45 -12.62
CA SER A 74 -7.59 15.02 -13.08
C SER A 74 -7.72 15.58 -14.50
N TRP A 75 -7.39 16.86 -14.68
CA TRP A 75 -7.39 17.57 -15.97
C TRP A 75 -6.56 16.82 -17.03
N MET A 76 -5.48 16.15 -16.61
CA MET A 76 -4.64 15.35 -17.50
C MET A 76 -5.38 14.15 -18.13
N GLY A 77 -6.26 13.48 -17.36
CA GLY A 77 -7.09 12.39 -17.87
C GLY A 77 -8.17 12.87 -18.84
N TYR A 78 -8.79 14.02 -18.54
CA TYR A 78 -9.74 14.69 -19.44
C TYR A 78 -9.06 15.16 -20.74
N PHE A 79 -7.89 15.78 -20.65
CA PHE A 79 -7.13 16.28 -21.80
C PHE A 79 -6.65 15.15 -22.72
N GLN A 80 -6.14 14.04 -22.16
CA GLN A 80 -5.77 12.84 -22.93
C GLN A 80 -6.98 12.21 -23.62
N LYS A 81 -8.15 12.20 -22.97
CA LYS A 81 -9.41 11.70 -23.52
C LYS A 81 -9.96 12.60 -24.63
N MET A 82 -9.83 13.92 -24.47
CA MET A 82 -10.35 14.93 -25.40
C MET A 82 -9.52 15.00 -26.70
N PHE A 83 -8.20 14.88 -26.63
CA PHE A 83 -7.31 15.04 -27.80
C PHE A 83 -6.78 13.74 -28.42
N ARG A 84 -7.18 12.56 -27.93
CA ARG A 84 -6.70 11.23 -28.42
C ARG A 84 -5.17 11.13 -28.56
N LEU A 85 -4.42 11.91 -27.79
CA LEU A 85 -2.95 11.85 -27.77
C LEU A 85 -2.55 10.52 -27.11
N ARG A 86 -2.28 9.49 -27.92
CA ARG A 86 -1.77 8.17 -27.49
C ARG A 86 -0.35 8.27 -26.95
N CYS A 87 -0.18 8.92 -25.80
CA CYS A 87 1.04 8.83 -25.02
C CYS A 87 0.68 8.55 -23.56
N PRO A 88 0.31 7.31 -23.20
CA PRO A 88 0.32 6.93 -21.80
C PRO A 88 1.76 7.16 -21.31
N ARG A 89 1.96 8.00 -20.28
CA ARG A 89 3.29 8.20 -19.66
C ARG A 89 3.96 6.86 -19.31
N ARG A 90 3.15 5.81 -19.05
CA ARG A 90 3.56 4.41 -18.89
C ARG A 90 2.84 3.48 -19.87
N GLY A 91 3.21 3.52 -21.15
CA GLY A 91 2.58 2.71 -22.21
C GLY A 91 2.78 1.19 -22.12
N CYS A 92 3.29 0.67 -21.01
CA CYS A 92 3.51 -0.75 -20.72
C CYS A 92 2.66 -1.29 -19.58
N ILE A 93 1.87 -0.45 -18.90
CA ILE A 93 1.02 -0.84 -17.76
C ILE A 93 -0.45 -0.80 -18.20
N LEU A 94 -1.23 -1.78 -17.74
CA LEU A 94 -2.65 -1.84 -17.99
C LEU A 94 -3.37 -0.75 -17.18
N ALA A 95 -4.23 0.01 -17.84
CA ALA A 95 -5.02 1.05 -17.18
C ALA A 95 -6.04 0.42 -16.21
N ASN A 96 -6.32 1.12 -15.10
CA ASN A 96 -7.36 0.76 -14.12
C ASN A 96 -7.17 -0.61 -13.43
N GLN A 97 -5.91 -1.02 -13.27
CA GLN A 97 -5.50 -2.25 -12.58
C GLN A 97 -4.47 -1.98 -11.49
N ALA A 98 -4.32 -0.74 -11.01
CA ALA A 98 -3.29 -0.41 -10.03
C ALA A 98 -3.55 -1.12 -8.69
N TYR A 99 -4.80 -1.23 -8.26
CA TYR A 99 -5.17 -2.00 -7.06
C TYR A 99 -4.77 -3.49 -7.16
N LEU A 100 -4.88 -4.11 -8.35
CA LEU A 100 -4.43 -5.49 -8.58
C LEU A 100 -2.91 -5.58 -8.54
N SER A 101 -2.21 -4.56 -9.05
CA SER A 101 -0.75 -4.47 -8.99
C SER A 101 -0.25 -4.44 -7.55
N GLU A 102 -0.90 -3.67 -6.67
CA GLU A 102 -0.56 -3.62 -5.24
C GLU A 102 -0.79 -4.96 -4.53
N VAL A 103 -1.95 -5.60 -4.78
CA VAL A 103 -2.25 -6.92 -4.21
C VAL A 103 -1.28 -7.96 -4.75
N GLY A 104 -0.97 -7.93 -6.04
CA GLY A 104 -0.01 -8.80 -6.69
C GLY A 104 1.38 -8.71 -6.06
N ALA A 105 1.84 -7.50 -5.73
CA ALA A 105 3.12 -7.31 -5.04
C ALA A 105 3.13 -7.98 -3.66
N SER A 106 2.04 -7.88 -2.89
CA SER A 106 1.92 -8.57 -1.61
C SER A 106 1.86 -10.09 -1.75
N ILE A 107 1.29 -10.62 -2.85
CA ILE A 107 1.23 -12.06 -3.13
C ILE A 107 2.63 -12.58 -3.47
N VAL A 108 3.37 -11.86 -4.32
CA VAL A 108 4.75 -12.23 -4.70
C VAL A 108 5.68 -12.18 -3.48
N ASP A 109 5.54 -11.16 -2.62
CA ASP A 109 6.27 -11.04 -1.36
C ASP A 109 6.01 -12.25 -0.43
N GLU A 110 4.75 -12.67 -0.29
CA GLU A 110 4.37 -13.84 0.52
C GLU A 110 4.90 -15.15 -0.07
N TYR A 111 4.88 -15.28 -1.40
CA TYR A 111 5.39 -16.47 -2.08
C TYR A 111 6.91 -16.63 -1.96
N LEU A 112 7.64 -15.51 -1.94
CA LEU A 112 9.11 -15.47 -1.85
C LEU A 112 9.63 -15.31 -0.40
N ASP A 113 8.72 -15.23 0.59
CA ASP A 113 9.02 -14.99 2.01
C ASP A 113 9.94 -13.77 2.26
N LEU A 114 9.76 -12.68 1.50
CA LEU A 114 10.63 -11.51 1.59
C LEU A 114 10.30 -10.64 2.82
N LYS A 115 9.02 -10.60 3.22
CA LYS A 115 8.51 -9.86 4.39
C LYS A 115 8.79 -8.36 4.33
N ILE A 116 8.75 -7.78 3.14
CA ILE A 116 8.98 -6.33 2.90
C ILE A 116 7.73 -5.58 2.45
N VAL A 117 6.73 -6.25 1.87
CA VAL A 117 5.49 -5.59 1.46
C VAL A 117 4.46 -5.71 2.59
N PRO A 118 3.90 -4.58 3.09
CA PRO A 118 2.79 -4.66 4.02
C PRO A 118 1.62 -5.42 3.40
N LYS A 119 1.02 -6.33 4.16
CA LYS A 119 -0.04 -7.22 3.64
C LYS A 119 -1.13 -6.41 2.97
N THR A 120 -1.38 -6.74 1.70
CA THR A 120 -2.33 -6.02 0.85
C THR A 120 -3.29 -7.00 0.20
N LYS A 121 -4.59 -6.75 0.32
CA LYS A 121 -5.64 -7.62 -0.26
C LYS A 121 -6.71 -6.81 -0.99
N VAL A 122 -7.48 -7.48 -1.84
CA VAL A 122 -8.69 -6.91 -2.43
C VAL A 122 -9.76 -6.81 -1.34
N ALA A 123 -10.33 -5.62 -1.18
CA ALA A 123 -11.42 -5.35 -0.26
C ALA A 123 -12.59 -4.68 -0.98
N TYR A 124 -13.78 -4.90 -0.43
CA TYR A 124 -15.02 -4.26 -0.85
C TYR A 124 -15.50 -3.41 0.33
N LEU A 125 -15.49 -2.09 0.16
CA LEU A 125 -15.84 -1.15 1.22
C LEU A 125 -16.84 -0.13 0.68
N ALA A 126 -17.82 0.21 1.50
CA ALA A 126 -18.71 1.34 1.29
C ALA A 126 -18.47 2.37 2.39
N SER A 127 -18.30 3.64 2.01
CA SER A 127 -18.16 4.74 2.97
C SER A 127 -18.69 6.04 2.37
N PRO A 128 -19.48 6.85 3.10
CA PRO A 128 -19.95 8.14 2.61
C PRO A 128 -18.83 9.12 2.21
N THR A 129 -17.60 8.90 2.71
CA THR A 129 -16.43 9.72 2.37
C THR A 129 -15.85 9.43 0.99
N PHE A 130 -16.22 8.30 0.36
CA PHE A 130 -15.80 7.96 -0.99
C PHE A 130 -16.48 8.82 -2.05
N ASN A 131 -15.86 8.90 -3.23
CA ASN A 131 -16.38 9.68 -4.34
C ASN A 131 -17.47 8.93 -5.13
N TYR A 132 -18.73 9.04 -4.70
CA TYR A 132 -19.88 8.53 -5.44
C TYR A 132 -20.50 9.58 -6.37
N SER A 133 -21.08 9.12 -7.48
CA SER A 133 -21.85 9.97 -8.38
C SER A 133 -23.12 10.50 -7.68
N SER A 134 -23.62 11.67 -8.12
CA SER A 134 -24.84 12.25 -7.57
C SER A 134 -26.05 11.32 -7.70
N ALA A 135 -26.10 10.50 -8.75
CA ALA A 135 -27.16 9.51 -8.95
C ALA A 135 -27.09 8.37 -7.92
N GLU A 136 -25.89 7.86 -7.61
CA GLU A 136 -25.69 6.82 -6.58
C GLU A 136 -26.04 7.36 -5.19
N LYS A 137 -25.65 8.60 -4.89
CA LYS A 137 -25.99 9.27 -3.62
C LYS A 137 -27.50 9.43 -3.45
N ARG A 138 -28.20 9.91 -4.49
CA ARG A 138 -29.68 10.04 -4.49
C ARG A 138 -30.37 8.70 -4.31
N LYS A 139 -29.90 7.64 -4.97
CA LYS A 139 -30.45 6.28 -4.80
C LYS A 139 -30.26 5.76 -3.37
N ALA A 140 -29.08 5.96 -2.80
CA ALA A 140 -28.80 5.55 -1.42
C ALA A 140 -29.67 6.33 -0.41
N GLU A 141 -29.93 7.61 -0.67
CA GLU A 141 -30.81 8.46 0.13
C GLU A 141 -32.28 8.02 0.05
N GLN A 142 -32.80 7.75 -1.15
CA GLN A 142 -34.15 7.18 -1.34
C GLN A 142 -34.32 5.81 -0.67
N GLN A 143 -33.26 5.00 -0.64
CA GLN A 143 -33.28 3.71 0.05
C GLN A 143 -33.22 3.87 1.57
N ARG A 144 -32.52 4.89 2.08
CA ARG A 144 -32.44 5.22 3.51
C ARG A 144 -33.81 5.55 4.10
N GLU A 145 -34.69 6.17 3.31
CA GLU A 145 -36.07 6.46 3.73
C GLU A 145 -36.93 5.20 3.85
N ARG A 146 -36.59 4.14 3.11
CA ARG A 146 -37.37 2.89 3.05
C ARG A 146 -36.83 1.79 3.97
N ILE A 147 -35.53 1.77 4.20
CA ILE A 147 -34.82 0.80 5.02
C ILE A 147 -33.95 1.62 5.97
N SER A 148 -34.03 1.37 7.27
CA SER A 148 -33.27 2.09 8.31
C SER A 148 -31.76 1.86 8.18
N GLY A 149 -31.13 2.46 7.17
CA GLY A 149 -29.72 2.31 6.84
C GLY A 149 -29.36 2.94 5.49
N VAL A 150 -28.21 3.61 5.44
CA VAL A 150 -27.62 4.09 4.18
C VAL A 150 -26.96 2.91 3.48
N ASN A 151 -27.52 2.44 2.37
CA ASN A 151 -26.92 1.38 1.57
C ASN A 151 -26.16 2.00 0.37
N LEU A 152 -24.94 2.47 0.63
CA LEU A 152 -24.05 2.90 -0.45
C LEU A 152 -23.45 1.66 -1.13
N PRO A 153 -23.23 1.68 -2.46
CA PRO A 153 -22.65 0.54 -3.14
C PRO A 153 -21.19 0.35 -2.71
N ASP A 154 -20.82 -0.91 -2.47
CA ASP A 154 -19.44 -1.30 -2.17
C ASP A 154 -18.52 -0.94 -3.35
N LYS A 155 -17.41 -0.28 -3.03
CA LYS A 155 -16.30 -0.05 -3.95
C LYS A 155 -15.26 -1.13 -3.77
N VAL A 156 -14.78 -1.65 -4.90
CA VAL A 156 -13.63 -2.57 -4.93
C VAL A 156 -12.33 -1.78 -4.95
N GLY A 157 -11.33 -2.23 -4.20
CA GLY A 157 -10.01 -1.60 -4.15
C GLY A 157 -8.96 -2.45 -3.45
N SER A 158 -7.74 -1.93 -3.38
CA SER A 158 -6.67 -2.52 -2.59
C SER A 158 -6.74 -1.96 -1.17
N LEU A 159 -6.62 -2.85 -0.18
CA LEU A 159 -6.50 -2.54 1.22
C LEU A 159 -5.13 -3.00 1.70
N GLN A 160 -4.24 -2.04 1.98
CA GLN A 160 -2.89 -2.27 2.47
C GLN A 160 -2.83 -1.95 3.97
N CYS A 161 -2.22 -2.82 4.78
CA CYS A 161 -1.98 -2.52 6.20
C CYS A 161 -1.07 -1.29 6.37
N VAL A 162 -1.40 -0.43 7.34
CA VAL A 162 -0.51 0.65 7.77
C VAL A 162 0.66 0.05 8.53
N VAL A 163 1.84 0.67 8.37
CA VAL A 163 3.05 0.32 9.11
C VAL A 163 3.44 1.50 10.00
N GLU A 164 3.49 1.26 11.30
CA GLU A 164 3.80 2.29 12.30
C GLU A 164 5.31 2.42 12.53
N GLY A 165 5.79 3.64 12.79
CA GLY A 165 7.21 3.88 13.06
C GLY A 165 8.14 3.82 11.84
N PHE A 166 7.58 3.84 10.63
CA PHE A 166 8.32 3.89 9.37
C PHE A 166 8.42 5.33 8.86
N GLN A 167 9.58 5.69 8.31
CA GLN A 167 9.84 6.96 7.65
C GLN A 167 10.40 6.71 6.24
N PRO A 168 10.22 7.65 5.29
CA PRO A 168 10.79 7.53 3.95
C PRO A 168 12.31 7.31 3.97
N CYS A 169 12.81 6.52 3.02
CA CYS A 169 14.25 6.27 2.89
C CYS A 169 15.04 7.57 2.68
N THR A 170 14.47 8.58 2.02
CA THR A 170 15.08 9.91 1.89
C THR A 170 15.40 10.59 3.22
N PHE A 171 14.62 10.34 4.28
CA PHE A 171 14.89 10.83 5.63
C PHE A 171 16.11 10.10 6.21
N TRP A 172 16.08 8.78 6.22
CA TRP A 172 17.15 7.96 6.81
C TRP A 172 18.48 8.07 6.06
N LEU A 173 18.48 8.23 4.74
CA LEU A 173 19.71 8.44 3.98
C LEU A 173 20.43 9.72 4.41
N LYS A 174 19.70 10.78 4.79
CA LYS A 174 20.29 12.02 5.30
C LYS A 174 20.87 11.82 6.72
N GLU A 175 20.13 11.12 7.57
CA GLU A 175 20.56 10.77 8.93
C GLU A 175 21.80 9.84 8.92
N PHE A 176 21.84 8.90 7.99
CA PHE A 176 22.97 7.99 7.82
C PHE A 176 24.19 8.69 7.21
N ALA A 177 23.99 9.69 6.34
CA ALA A 177 25.08 10.50 5.82
C ALA A 177 25.67 11.45 6.88
N SER A 178 24.87 11.91 7.84
CA SER A 178 25.35 12.77 8.93
C SER A 178 26.02 11.99 10.06
N LYS A 179 25.59 10.74 10.31
CA LYS A 179 26.25 9.83 11.27
C LYS A 179 27.57 9.30 10.69
N LYS A 180 28.68 9.70 11.32
CA LYS A 180 30.06 9.54 10.81
C LYS A 180 30.53 8.09 10.59
N LEU A 181 29.90 7.09 11.20
CA LEU A 181 30.07 5.67 10.91
C LEU A 181 28.78 4.90 11.25
N LEU A 182 28.21 4.21 10.25
CA LEU A 182 27.27 3.12 10.49
C LEU A 182 28.05 1.92 11.01
N ASP A 183 27.50 1.21 12.00
CA ASP A 183 28.06 -0.07 12.43
C ASP A 183 28.03 -1.09 11.28
N ASN A 184 29.09 -1.90 11.14
CA ASN A 184 29.21 -2.89 10.07
C ASN A 184 28.04 -3.89 10.09
N LYS A 185 27.54 -4.24 11.28
CA LYS A 185 26.37 -5.11 11.45
C LYS A 185 25.11 -4.45 10.90
N LEU A 186 24.88 -3.18 11.21
CA LEU A 186 23.74 -2.42 10.70
C LEU A 186 23.79 -2.26 9.18
N GLN A 187 24.98 -2.03 8.62
CA GLN A 187 25.17 -1.98 7.16
C GLN A 187 24.82 -3.31 6.49
N TYR A 188 25.22 -4.42 7.08
CA TYR A 188 24.91 -5.75 6.58
C TYR A 188 23.40 -6.04 6.59
N GLU A 189 22.70 -5.76 7.69
CA GLU A 189 21.24 -5.92 7.78
C GLU A 189 20.49 -5.02 6.78
N LEU A 190 20.94 -3.77 6.63
CA LEU A 190 20.42 -2.85 5.61
C LEU A 190 20.58 -3.41 4.20
N GLN A 191 21.74 -3.97 3.89
CA GLN A 191 22.02 -4.56 2.59
C GLN A 191 21.10 -5.76 2.32
N LEU A 192 20.93 -6.67 3.30
CA LEU A 192 20.03 -7.81 3.16
C LEU A 192 18.58 -7.39 2.89
N LEU A 193 18.07 -6.40 3.63
CA LEU A 193 16.72 -5.87 3.40
C LEU A 193 16.59 -5.21 2.03
N PHE A 194 17.62 -4.49 1.59
CA PHE A 194 17.64 -3.84 0.29
C PHE A 194 17.68 -4.86 -0.86
N GLU A 195 18.44 -5.94 -0.72
CA GLU A 195 18.48 -7.05 -1.68
C GLU A 195 17.10 -7.68 -1.85
N ARG A 196 16.33 -7.86 -0.78
CA ARG A 196 14.94 -8.33 -0.87
C ARG A 196 14.05 -7.37 -1.67
N VAL A 197 14.21 -6.06 -1.48
CA VAL A 197 13.48 -5.04 -2.26
C VAL A 197 13.86 -5.13 -3.74
N ILE A 198 15.14 -5.30 -4.05
CA ILE A 198 15.62 -5.48 -5.43
C ILE A 198 14.98 -6.72 -6.05
N ILE A 199 14.99 -7.86 -5.35
CA ILE A 199 14.42 -9.12 -5.83
C ILE A 199 12.93 -8.91 -6.18
N LEU A 200 12.16 -8.32 -5.26
CA LEU A 200 10.75 -8.04 -5.48
C LEU A 200 10.54 -7.13 -6.70
N ASP A 201 11.17 -5.95 -6.71
CA ASP A 201 10.97 -4.94 -7.74
C ASP A 201 11.43 -5.42 -9.12
N TYR A 202 12.45 -6.26 -9.16
CA TYR A 202 12.90 -6.89 -10.40
C TYR A 202 11.87 -7.89 -10.93
N ILE A 203 11.36 -8.79 -10.07
CA ILE A 203 10.38 -9.82 -10.44
C ILE A 203 9.06 -9.19 -10.92
N ILE A 204 8.52 -8.23 -10.16
CA ILE A 204 7.26 -7.57 -10.53
C ILE A 204 7.48 -6.50 -11.60
N ARG A 205 8.73 -6.24 -12.00
CA ARG A 205 9.17 -5.16 -12.87
C ARG A 205 8.51 -3.83 -12.49
N ASN A 206 8.76 -3.39 -11.26
CA ASN A 206 8.26 -2.12 -10.76
C ASN A 206 8.86 -0.95 -11.56
N THR A 207 8.01 0.01 -11.96
CA THR A 207 8.38 1.17 -12.80
C THR A 207 8.31 2.50 -12.04
N ASN A 208 8.10 2.45 -10.73
CA ASN A 208 7.91 3.62 -9.88
C ASN A 208 8.48 3.44 -8.47
N ARG A 209 9.54 2.65 -8.29
CA ARG A 209 10.24 2.61 -7.01
C ARG A 209 11.07 3.88 -6.86
N THR A 210 10.78 4.65 -5.81
CA THR A 210 11.53 5.84 -5.42
C THR A 210 11.94 5.74 -3.96
N ALA A 211 12.90 6.56 -3.53
CA ALA A 211 13.29 6.64 -2.11
C ALA A 211 12.17 7.22 -1.21
N GLU A 212 11.12 7.81 -1.79
CA GLU A 212 9.94 8.25 -1.05
C GLU A 212 8.95 7.09 -0.79
N ASN A 213 8.89 6.13 -1.72
CA ASN A 213 8.01 4.96 -1.67
C ASN A 213 8.67 3.72 -1.04
N LEU A 214 9.91 3.85 -0.57
CA LEU A 214 10.58 2.85 0.25
C LEU A 214 10.68 3.42 1.66
N LEU A 215 10.06 2.76 2.62
CA LEU A 215 10.09 3.19 4.00
C LEU A 215 11.08 2.35 4.80
N ILE A 216 11.71 2.97 5.78
CA ILE A 216 12.63 2.32 6.71
C ILE A 216 12.15 2.65 8.12
N SER A 217 12.17 1.65 8.99
CA SER A 217 12.06 1.83 10.44
C SER A 217 13.40 1.45 11.06
N TYR A 218 13.98 2.36 11.84
CA TYR A 218 15.21 2.13 12.58
C TYR A 218 15.04 2.68 13.99
N ASN A 219 15.32 1.85 15.00
CA ASN A 219 15.24 2.24 16.40
C ASN A 219 16.61 2.11 17.08
N ASP A 220 17.23 3.25 17.38
CA ASP A 220 18.57 3.35 17.98
C ASP A 220 18.57 3.04 19.49
N THR A 221 17.38 2.99 20.12
CA THR A 221 17.24 2.89 21.59
C THR A 221 17.41 1.48 22.16
N ARG A 222 17.45 0.43 21.31
CA ARG A 222 17.71 -0.97 21.72
C ARG A 222 19.20 -1.25 21.94
N ARG A 223 19.90 -0.38 22.66
CA ARG A 223 21.33 -0.51 23.00
C ARG A 223 21.60 -1.48 24.17
N GLY A 224 20.58 -2.12 24.73
CA GLY A 224 20.72 -3.20 25.71
C GLY A 224 20.01 -4.44 25.20
N ASP A 225 20.80 -5.47 24.89
CA ASP A 225 20.43 -6.83 24.54
C ASP A 225 19.31 -7.04 23.50
N GLU A 226 19.73 -7.54 22.34
CA GLU A 226 18.93 -8.17 21.29
C GLU A 226 18.31 -7.24 20.20
N ASN A 227 19.03 -7.22 19.07
CA ASN A 227 18.60 -6.87 17.72
C ASN A 227 18.32 -5.39 17.44
N TYR A 228 19.22 -4.77 16.65
CA TYR A 228 18.89 -3.62 15.81
C TYR A 228 17.63 -3.98 15.00
N ALA A 229 16.47 -3.45 15.37
CA ALA A 229 15.24 -3.67 14.64
C ALA A 229 15.18 -2.70 13.45
N ILE A 230 16.07 -2.90 12.48
CA ILE A 230 15.93 -2.25 11.19
C ILE A 230 14.96 -3.07 10.33
N ASN A 231 13.98 -2.39 9.75
CA ASN A 231 13.00 -3.00 8.86
C ASN A 231 12.79 -2.09 7.64
N MET A 232 12.48 -2.71 6.50
CA MET A 232 12.10 -1.99 5.28
C MET A 232 10.69 -2.35 4.88
N ALA A 233 9.92 -1.35 4.43
CA ALA A 233 8.58 -1.52 3.90
C ALA A 233 8.49 -0.94 2.49
N ALA A 234 8.21 -1.80 1.51
CA ALA A 234 8.01 -1.45 0.12
C ALA A 234 6.54 -1.08 -0.13
N VAL A 235 6.23 0.22 -0.03
CA VAL A 235 4.87 0.75 -0.22
C VAL A 235 4.66 1.25 -1.65
N ASP A 236 3.41 1.50 -2.03
CA ASP A 236 3.03 2.06 -3.33
C ASP A 236 3.53 1.26 -4.55
N ASN A 237 3.08 0.01 -4.66
CA ASN A 237 3.42 -0.91 -5.75
C ASN A 237 2.44 -0.82 -6.94
N ARG A 238 1.79 0.33 -7.13
CA ARG A 238 0.71 0.56 -8.12
C ARG A 238 1.14 0.38 -9.58
N TYR A 239 2.43 0.54 -9.85
CA TYR A 239 2.98 0.62 -11.20
C TYR A 239 3.95 -0.54 -11.49
N ALA A 240 3.55 -1.75 -11.09
CA ALA A 240 4.21 -3.00 -11.38
C ALA A 240 3.39 -3.87 -12.38
N PHE A 241 3.93 -5.03 -12.75
CA PHE A 241 3.35 -5.99 -13.69
C PHE A 241 3.05 -5.41 -15.08
N PRO A 242 4.07 -4.87 -15.78
CA PRO A 242 3.88 -4.41 -17.14
C PRO A 242 3.66 -5.58 -18.10
N TYR A 243 2.75 -5.43 -19.07
CA TYR A 243 2.47 -6.46 -20.08
C TYR A 243 3.59 -6.59 -21.14
N ARG A 244 4.50 -5.62 -21.18
CA ARG A 244 5.71 -5.62 -22.03
C ARG A 244 6.81 -4.82 -21.36
N HIS A 245 8.06 -5.12 -21.68
CA HIS A 245 9.16 -4.27 -21.24
C HIS A 245 9.04 -2.84 -21.81
N PRO A 246 9.42 -1.81 -21.04
CA PRO A 246 9.60 -0.45 -21.53
C PRO A 246 10.45 -0.39 -22.81
N ARG A 247 9.98 0.35 -23.82
CA ARG A 247 10.70 0.50 -25.11
C ARG A 247 12.04 1.23 -25.00
N ARG A 248 12.25 2.01 -23.93
CA ARG A 248 13.52 2.71 -23.65
C ARG A 248 14.01 2.28 -22.26
N ARG A 249 15.35 2.20 -22.09
CA ARG A 249 15.98 1.82 -20.81
C ARG A 249 15.81 2.85 -19.68
N ARG A 250 15.54 4.12 -20.00
CA ARG A 250 15.60 5.27 -19.05
C ARG A 250 14.28 6.00 -18.66
N PRO A 251 13.04 5.59 -18.97
CA PRO A 251 11.85 6.35 -18.53
C PRO A 251 11.27 5.95 -17.16
N TYR A 252 11.76 4.87 -16.53
CA TYR A 252 11.13 4.22 -15.38
C TYR A 252 12.14 3.71 -14.37
#